data_AF-A0A8I2ABY3-F1
#
_entry.id   AF-A0A8I2ABY3-F1
#
_cell.length_a   1.000
_cell.length_b   1.000
_cell.length_c   1.000
_cell.angle_alpha   90.00
_cell.angle_beta   90.00
_cell.angle_gamma   90.00
#
_symmetry.space_group_name_H-M   'P 1'
#
loop_
_entity.id
_entity.type
_entity.pdbx_description
1 polymer ?
#
loop_
_entity_poly.entity_id
_entity_poly.type
_entity_poly.pdbx_seq_one_letter_code
_entity_poly.pdbx_strand_id
1 'polypeptide(L)'
;MKKYLLFILITLITFHLPIFGQPLNKSNFVIYEEVINELKSAKNISQLENKYDYVFILLLDSTNIDLIIKTGYPHIDEFRDYAAGLALSKQTIEFVTEKQDIKEIFNDENLLKRILACTKTNNSYDIPMTKFDYPVYIKGNTAVFETSGPTWTDTYYAKLEKGILQINWLGGIIE
;
A
#
# COMPACT_ATOMS: atom_id res chain seq x y z
N MET A 1 6.64 38.03 37.37
CA MET A 1 5.50 37.55 36.54
C MET A 1 5.85 37.36 35.06
N LYS A 2 6.50 38.31 34.36
CA LYS A 2 6.82 38.18 32.91
C LYS A 2 7.61 36.92 32.51
N LYS A 3 8.54 36.45 33.37
CA LYS A 3 9.34 35.24 33.10
C LYS A 3 8.55 33.94 33.16
N TYR A 4 7.53 33.87 34.03
CA TYR A 4 6.66 32.69 34.14
C TYR A 4 5.70 32.60 32.95
N LEU A 5 5.21 33.73 32.46
CA LEU A 5 4.36 33.78 31.27
C LEU A 5 5.13 33.31 30.02
N LEU A 6 6.41 33.68 29.90
CA LEU A 6 7.28 33.22 28.82
C LEU A 6 7.52 31.70 28.89
N PHE A 7 7.69 31.17 30.10
CA PHE A 7 7.88 29.73 30.32
C PHE A 7 6.63 28.92 29.97
N ILE A 8 5.44 29.42 30.34
CA ILE A 8 4.14 28.82 29.99
C ILE A 8 3.91 28.88 28.47
N LEU A 9 4.26 30.00 27.83
CA LEU A 9 4.14 30.15 26.37
C LEU A 9 5.06 29.17 25.62
N ILE A 10 6.31 29.02 26.05
CA ILE A 10 7.27 28.07 25.46
C ILE A 10 6.78 26.63 25.68
N THR A 11 6.27 26.29 26.86
CA THR A 11 5.74 24.94 27.12
C THR A 11 4.48 24.66 26.30
N LEU A 12 3.56 25.62 26.14
CA LEU A 12 2.43 25.48 25.22
C LEU A 12 2.86 25.31 23.76
N ILE A 13 3.86 26.06 23.30
CA ILE A 13 4.38 25.94 21.93
C ILE A 13 5.04 24.57 21.71
N THR A 14 5.75 24.02 22.71
CA THR A 14 6.32 22.67 22.60
C THR A 14 5.27 21.56 22.69
N PHE A 15 4.15 21.78 23.42
CA PHE A 15 3.01 20.86 23.46
C PHE A 15 2.07 20.97 22.25
N HIS A 16 2.17 22.06 21.49
CA HIS A 16 1.45 22.29 20.22
C HIS A 16 2.37 22.25 19.02
N LEU A 17 3.61 21.73 19.16
CA LEU A 17 4.28 21.16 17.99
C LEU A 17 3.35 20.05 17.52
N PRO A 18 2.67 20.26 16.38
CA PRO A 18 1.77 19.25 15.89
C PRO A 18 2.63 18.00 15.69
N ILE A 19 2.07 16.88 16.09
CA ILE A 19 2.51 15.55 15.70
C ILE A 19 2.24 15.44 14.17
N PHE A 20 2.86 16.31 13.37
CA PHE A 20 2.92 16.22 11.92
C PHE A 20 4.18 15.44 11.61
N GLY A 21 3.97 14.14 11.60
CA GLY A 21 5.01 13.14 11.57
C GLY A 21 4.51 11.95 12.35
N GLN A 22 3.35 11.40 11.98
CA GLN A 22 3.17 9.98 12.20
C GLN A 22 4.41 9.32 11.58
N PRO A 23 5.19 8.54 12.35
CA PRO A 23 6.32 7.84 11.77
C PRO A 23 5.73 7.00 10.65
N LEU A 24 6.26 7.19 9.43
CA LEU A 24 5.98 6.31 8.32
C LEU A 24 6.41 4.92 8.81
N ASN A 25 5.46 4.12 9.26
CA ASN A 25 5.76 2.78 9.77
C ASN A 25 6.46 2.05 8.63
N LYS A 26 7.65 1.53 8.94
CA LYS A 26 8.43 0.73 7.99
C LYS A 26 7.48 -0.31 7.39
N SER A 27 7.30 -0.29 6.08
CA SER A 27 6.29 -1.11 5.42
C SER A 27 6.49 -2.58 5.79
N ASN A 28 5.45 -3.21 6.36
CA ASN A 28 5.40 -4.65 6.45
C ASN A 28 5.26 -5.19 5.03
N PHE A 29 6.06 -6.20 4.67
CA PHE A 29 6.01 -6.80 3.33
C PHE A 29 5.36 -8.17 3.40
N VAL A 30 4.58 -8.50 2.37
CA VAL A 30 4.13 -9.87 2.12
C VAL A 30 4.67 -10.29 0.76
N ILE A 31 5.49 -11.35 0.74
CA ILE A 31 6.13 -11.84 -0.48
C ILE A 31 5.27 -12.94 -1.10
N TYR A 32 4.91 -12.79 -2.37
CA TYR A 32 4.05 -13.72 -3.10
C TYR A 32 4.55 -15.16 -3.02
N GLU A 33 5.83 -15.39 -3.30
CA GLU A 33 6.44 -16.72 -3.31
C GLU A 33 6.36 -17.40 -1.95
N GLU A 34 6.49 -16.63 -0.85
CA GLU A 34 6.38 -17.15 0.51
C GLU A 34 4.95 -17.61 0.80
N VAL A 35 3.95 -16.81 0.41
CA VAL A 35 2.53 -17.17 0.57
C VAL A 35 2.20 -18.43 -0.23
N ILE A 36 2.61 -18.51 -1.49
CA ILE A 36 2.34 -19.70 -2.31
C ILE A 36 3.02 -20.95 -1.75
N ASN A 37 4.25 -20.82 -1.25
CA ASN A 37 4.96 -21.95 -0.63
C ASN A 37 4.27 -22.42 0.65
N GLU A 38 3.75 -21.51 1.47
CA GLU A 38 2.98 -21.88 2.65
C GLU A 38 1.68 -22.58 2.27
N LEU A 39 0.92 -22.04 1.32
CA LEU A 39 -0.31 -22.68 0.84
C LEU A 39 -0.06 -24.09 0.31
N LYS A 40 1.05 -24.31 -0.41
CA LYS A 40 1.41 -25.65 -0.95
C LYS A 40 1.82 -26.65 0.13
N SER A 41 2.41 -26.18 1.23
CA SER A 41 2.96 -27.02 2.29
C SER A 41 2.02 -27.19 3.49
N ALA A 42 0.96 -26.40 3.58
CA ALA A 42 -0.01 -26.45 4.66
C ALA A 42 -0.76 -27.80 4.70
N LYS A 43 -0.72 -28.46 5.86
CA LYS A 43 -1.51 -29.68 6.10
C LYS A 43 -3.01 -29.43 6.13
N ASN A 44 -3.42 -28.22 6.52
CA ASN A 44 -4.82 -27.80 6.56
C ASN A 44 -4.95 -26.38 6.00
N ILE A 45 -5.11 -26.27 4.68
CA ILE A 45 -5.16 -24.99 3.94
C ILE A 45 -6.29 -24.07 4.41
N SER A 46 -7.42 -24.60 4.87
CA SER A 46 -8.55 -23.77 5.33
C SER A 46 -8.25 -22.96 6.59
N GLN A 47 -7.24 -23.34 7.38
CA GLN A 47 -6.80 -22.53 8.52
C GLN A 47 -6.11 -21.22 8.11
N LEU A 48 -5.79 -21.06 6.82
CA LEU A 48 -5.12 -19.88 6.27
C LEU A 48 -6.11 -18.89 5.64
N GLU A 49 -7.42 -19.12 5.73
CA GLU A 49 -8.49 -18.33 5.11
C GLU A 49 -8.31 -16.81 5.28
N ASN A 50 -7.99 -16.35 6.49
CA ASN A 50 -7.92 -14.93 6.84
C ASN A 50 -6.49 -14.48 7.18
N LYS A 51 -5.48 -15.26 6.79
CA LYS A 51 -4.07 -14.95 7.12
C LYS A 51 -3.51 -13.82 6.25
N TYR A 52 -3.92 -13.77 4.99
CA TYR A 52 -3.43 -12.82 4.00
C TYR A 52 -4.61 -12.19 3.27
N ASP A 53 -4.37 -11.03 2.69
CA ASP A 53 -5.26 -10.50 1.67
C ASP A 53 -5.00 -11.25 0.34
N TYR A 54 -5.87 -12.22 0.04
CA TYR A 54 -5.72 -13.01 -1.17
C TYR A 54 -6.13 -12.26 -2.44
N VAL A 55 -6.90 -11.17 -2.35
CA VAL A 55 -7.14 -10.28 -3.52
C VAL A 55 -5.81 -9.70 -3.98
N PHE A 56 -4.98 -9.23 -3.06
CA PHE A 56 -3.70 -8.60 -3.37
C PHE A 56 -2.69 -9.61 -3.94
N ILE A 57 -2.70 -10.83 -3.40
CA ILE A 57 -1.91 -11.95 -3.95
C ILE A 57 -2.33 -12.27 -5.39
N LEU A 58 -3.63 -12.32 -5.67
CA LEU A 58 -4.16 -12.60 -7.00
C LEU A 58 -3.88 -11.47 -8.00
N LEU A 59 -3.89 -10.21 -7.54
CA LEU A 59 -3.51 -9.05 -8.37
C LEU A 59 -2.04 -9.06 -8.78
N LEU A 60 -1.16 -9.62 -7.95
CA LEU A 60 0.24 -9.85 -8.34
C LEU A 60 0.37 -10.98 -9.35
N ASP A 61 -0.29 -12.12 -9.10
CA ASP A 61 -0.33 -13.26 -10.01
C ASP A 61 -1.45 -14.26 -9.67
N SER A 62 -2.41 -14.39 -10.59
CA SER A 62 -3.56 -15.28 -10.47
C SER A 62 -3.30 -16.73 -10.90
N THR A 63 -2.08 -17.10 -11.32
CA THR A 63 -1.73 -18.46 -11.76
C THR A 63 -2.07 -19.55 -10.72
N ASN A 64 -2.04 -19.22 -9.43
CA ASN A 64 -2.34 -20.15 -8.34
C ASN A 64 -3.74 -19.94 -7.73
N ILE A 65 -4.70 -19.37 -8.46
CA ILE A 65 -6.06 -19.10 -7.95
C ILE A 65 -6.76 -20.35 -7.39
N ASP A 66 -6.59 -21.51 -8.02
CA ASP A 66 -7.18 -22.77 -7.54
C ASP A 66 -6.66 -23.20 -6.16
N LEU A 67 -5.44 -22.79 -5.81
CA LEU A 67 -4.87 -23.05 -4.50
C LEU A 67 -5.46 -22.11 -3.45
N ILE A 68 -5.70 -20.86 -3.82
CA ILE A 68 -6.31 -19.83 -2.97
C ILE A 68 -7.78 -20.15 -2.71
N ILE A 69 -8.55 -20.59 -3.70
CA ILE A 69 -9.95 -21.01 -3.52
C ILE A 69 -10.10 -22.07 -2.42
N LYS A 70 -9.12 -22.96 -2.27
CA LYS A 70 -9.13 -24.02 -1.25
C LYS A 70 -9.02 -23.50 0.18
N THR A 71 -8.59 -22.25 0.39
CA THR A 71 -8.57 -21.63 1.73
C THR A 71 -9.99 -21.33 2.23
N GLY A 72 -10.98 -21.23 1.33
CA GLY A 72 -12.33 -20.79 1.66
C GLY A 72 -12.52 -19.27 1.58
N TYR A 73 -11.52 -18.52 1.10
CA TYR A 73 -11.56 -17.06 1.04
C TYR A 73 -12.76 -16.55 0.20
N PRO A 74 -13.68 -15.74 0.78
CA PRO A 74 -14.95 -15.42 0.14
C PRO A 74 -14.86 -14.26 -0.86
N HIS A 75 -13.80 -13.44 -0.83
CA HIS A 75 -13.69 -12.18 -1.58
C HIS A 75 -12.96 -12.32 -2.93
N ILE A 76 -13.00 -13.51 -3.56
CA ILE A 76 -12.30 -13.75 -4.83
C ILE A 76 -12.90 -12.92 -5.99
N ASP A 77 -14.18 -12.57 -5.92
CA ASP A 77 -14.81 -11.77 -6.95
C ASP A 77 -14.28 -10.32 -6.98
N GLU A 78 -13.82 -9.77 -5.84
CA GLU A 78 -13.23 -8.42 -5.77
C GLU A 78 -11.95 -8.31 -6.63
N PHE A 79 -11.16 -9.39 -6.73
CA PHE A 79 -10.01 -9.43 -7.65
C PHE A 79 -10.43 -9.16 -9.10
N ARG A 80 -11.60 -9.62 -9.54
CA ARG A 80 -12.06 -9.42 -10.92
C ARG A 80 -12.40 -7.96 -11.19
N ASP A 81 -12.95 -7.26 -10.19
CA ASP A 81 -13.26 -5.83 -10.28
C ASP A 81 -11.97 -5.01 -10.43
N TYR A 82 -10.94 -5.31 -9.62
CA TYR A 82 -9.64 -4.65 -9.71
C TYR A 82 -8.85 -5.03 -10.98
N ALA A 83 -8.92 -6.28 -11.43
CA ALA A 83 -8.18 -6.77 -12.58
C ALA A 83 -8.52 -6.00 -13.87
N ALA A 84 -9.76 -5.54 -14.01
CA ALA A 84 -10.17 -4.67 -15.11
C ALA A 84 -9.45 -3.31 -15.10
N GLY A 85 -9.09 -2.80 -13.91
CA GLY A 85 -8.39 -1.53 -13.71
C GLY A 85 -6.92 -1.54 -14.13
N LEU A 86 -6.24 -2.70 -14.10
CA LEU A 86 -4.80 -2.84 -14.36
C LEU A 86 -4.36 -2.30 -15.74
N ALA A 87 -5.21 -2.36 -16.75
CA ALA A 87 -4.89 -1.95 -18.12
C ALA A 87 -5.57 -0.63 -18.56
N LEU A 88 -6.48 -0.09 -17.76
CA LEU A 88 -7.42 0.98 -18.18
C LEU A 88 -7.34 2.25 -17.33
N SER A 89 -6.46 2.28 -16.32
CA SER A 89 -6.31 3.42 -15.44
C SER A 89 -5.79 4.65 -16.19
N LYS A 90 -6.63 5.68 -16.34
CA LYS A 90 -6.22 7.01 -16.83
C LYS A 90 -5.22 7.71 -15.88
N GLN A 91 -4.94 7.11 -14.73
CA GLN A 91 -4.05 7.61 -13.69
C GLN A 91 -2.85 6.67 -13.53
N THR A 92 -2.08 6.55 -14.60
CA THR A 92 -0.74 6.00 -14.55
C THR A 92 0.22 7.12 -14.15
N ILE A 93 0.99 6.91 -13.09
CA ILE A 93 2.03 7.84 -12.65
C ILE A 93 3.37 7.16 -12.80
N GLU A 94 4.33 7.87 -13.35
CA GLU A 94 5.68 7.36 -13.55
C GLU A 94 6.70 8.31 -12.92
N PHE A 95 7.70 7.73 -12.26
CA PHE A 95 8.88 8.48 -11.91
C PHE A 95 10.16 7.66 -11.95
N VAL A 96 11.25 8.37 -12.27
CA VAL A 96 12.60 7.83 -12.27
C VAL A 96 13.13 7.68 -10.84
N THR A 97 13.79 6.56 -10.60
CA THR A 97 14.47 6.19 -9.35
C THR A 97 15.76 5.44 -9.68
N GLU A 98 16.75 5.55 -8.79
CA GLU A 98 18.01 4.81 -8.90
C GLU A 98 17.90 3.37 -8.36
N LYS A 99 16.83 3.07 -7.60
CA LYS A 99 16.58 1.74 -7.02
C LYS A 99 16.30 0.72 -8.13
N GLN A 100 16.86 -0.48 -7.96
CA GLN A 100 16.69 -1.58 -8.91
C GLN A 100 15.70 -2.65 -8.43
N ASP A 101 15.38 -2.62 -7.14
CA ASP A 101 14.41 -3.50 -6.49
C ASP A 101 13.24 -2.67 -5.96
N ILE A 102 12.01 -3.08 -6.27
CA ILE A 102 10.80 -2.40 -5.82
C ILE A 102 10.69 -2.42 -4.28
N LYS A 103 11.22 -3.45 -3.62
CA LYS A 103 11.26 -3.53 -2.16
C LYS A 103 12.13 -2.43 -1.56
N GLU A 104 13.20 -2.01 -2.23
CA GLU A 104 14.02 -0.89 -1.78
C GLU A 104 13.29 0.45 -1.91
N ILE A 105 12.42 0.60 -2.91
CA ILE A 105 11.57 1.78 -3.07
C ILE A 105 10.64 1.91 -1.86
N PHE A 106 9.94 0.84 -1.51
CA PHE A 106 9.02 0.83 -0.37
C PHE A 106 9.72 0.78 1.00
N ASN A 107 11.05 0.72 1.06
CA ASN A 107 11.83 0.91 2.29
C ASN A 107 12.46 2.30 2.42
N ASP A 108 12.40 3.12 1.37
CA ASP A 108 13.02 4.44 1.32
C ASP A 108 11.99 5.53 1.65
N GLU A 109 12.19 6.23 2.76
CA GLU A 109 11.22 7.22 3.27
C GLU A 109 10.94 8.35 2.27
N ASN A 110 11.94 8.78 1.49
CA ASN A 110 11.76 9.85 0.52
C ASN A 110 10.93 9.37 -0.67
N LEU A 111 11.16 8.13 -1.12
CA LEU A 111 10.37 7.53 -2.19
C LEU A 111 8.94 7.24 -1.72
N LEU A 112 8.74 6.80 -0.48
CA LEU A 112 7.40 6.62 0.10
C LEU A 112 6.62 7.94 0.16
N LYS A 113 7.24 9.04 0.61
CA LYS A 113 6.63 10.38 0.59
C LYS A 113 6.25 10.80 -0.84
N ARG A 114 7.12 10.49 -1.81
CA ARG A 114 6.84 10.76 -3.23
C ARG A 114 5.66 9.94 -3.74
N ILE A 115 5.58 8.65 -3.38
CA ILE A 115 4.44 7.78 -3.72
C ILE A 115 3.14 8.39 -3.17
N LEU A 116 3.10 8.75 -1.88
CA LEU A 116 1.91 9.35 -1.25
C LEU A 116 1.50 10.69 -1.87
N ALA A 117 2.47 11.52 -2.29
CA ALA A 117 2.18 12.78 -2.98
C ALA A 117 1.61 12.57 -4.39
N CYS A 118 1.93 11.42 -4.99
CA CYS A 118 1.50 11.04 -6.33
C CYS A 118 0.15 10.31 -6.30
N THR A 119 -0.08 9.40 -5.36
CA THR A 119 -1.36 8.70 -5.22
C THR A 119 -2.44 9.69 -4.78
N LYS A 120 -3.45 9.88 -5.64
CA LYS A 120 -4.56 10.82 -5.42
C LYS A 120 -5.88 10.13 -5.73
N THR A 121 -6.91 10.48 -4.98
CA THR A 121 -8.27 10.00 -5.23
C THR A 121 -8.82 10.65 -6.50
N ASN A 122 -9.29 9.84 -7.45
CA ASN A 122 -9.87 10.33 -8.71
C ASN A 122 -11.11 11.21 -8.49
N ASN A 123 -11.81 11.01 -7.38
CA ASN A 123 -13.04 11.72 -7.03
C ASN A 123 -12.82 12.92 -6.10
N SER A 124 -11.61 13.14 -5.57
CA SER A 124 -11.34 14.21 -4.60
C SER A 124 -9.85 14.59 -4.55
N TYR A 125 -9.35 15.21 -5.62
CA TYR A 125 -7.96 15.67 -5.77
C TYR A 125 -7.40 16.50 -4.59
N ASP A 126 -8.28 17.08 -3.77
CA ASP A 126 -7.93 17.89 -2.59
C ASP A 126 -7.71 17.06 -1.31
N ILE A 127 -8.01 15.76 -1.32
CA ILE A 127 -7.81 14.87 -0.18
C ILE A 127 -6.43 14.21 -0.30
N PRO A 128 -5.45 14.60 0.53
CA PRO A 128 -4.13 13.99 0.49
C PRO A 128 -4.18 12.58 1.06
N MET A 129 -3.50 11.64 0.39
CA MET A 129 -3.13 10.35 0.99
C MET A 129 -2.02 10.62 2.01
N THR A 130 -2.16 10.09 3.22
CA THR A 130 -1.27 10.44 4.34
C THR A 130 -0.45 9.26 4.83
N LYS A 131 -0.87 8.03 4.55
CA LYS A 131 -0.24 6.81 5.09
C LYS A 131 -0.46 5.58 4.20
N PHE A 132 0.36 4.57 4.46
CA PHE A 132 0.16 3.18 4.02
C PHE A 132 -0.43 2.40 5.19
N ASP A 133 -1.64 1.86 5.03
CA ASP A 133 -2.34 1.17 6.13
C ASP A 133 -2.07 -0.33 6.18
N TYR A 134 -1.77 -0.93 5.03
CA TYR A 134 -1.62 -2.36 4.88
C TYR A 134 -0.21 -2.73 4.44
N PRO A 135 0.20 -4.00 4.64
CA PRO A 135 1.44 -4.50 4.09
C PRO A 135 1.52 -4.27 2.58
N VAL A 136 2.72 -4.00 2.08
CA VAL A 136 2.97 -3.96 0.64
C VAL A 136 3.19 -5.39 0.17
N TYR A 137 2.33 -5.86 -0.73
CA TYR A 137 2.44 -7.17 -1.33
C TYR A 137 3.38 -7.09 -2.51
N ILE A 138 4.40 -7.96 -2.56
CA ILE A 138 5.48 -7.89 -3.56
C ILE A 138 5.63 -9.22 -4.29
N LYS A 139 5.80 -9.13 -5.61
CA LYS A 139 6.26 -10.23 -6.46
C LYS A 139 7.30 -9.72 -7.45
N GLY A 140 8.56 -10.10 -7.27
CA GLY A 140 9.67 -9.56 -8.06
C GLY A 140 9.67 -8.03 -8.04
N ASN A 141 9.64 -7.40 -9.22
CA ASN A 141 9.59 -5.94 -9.39
C ASN A 141 8.16 -5.38 -9.53
N THR A 142 7.17 -6.06 -8.96
CA THR A 142 5.78 -5.60 -8.92
C THR A 142 5.28 -5.56 -7.49
N ALA A 143 4.37 -4.64 -7.20
CA ALA A 143 3.80 -4.47 -5.89
C ALA A 143 2.31 -4.08 -5.96
N VAL A 144 1.53 -4.52 -4.98
CA VAL A 144 0.17 -4.05 -4.74
C VAL A 144 0.12 -3.48 -3.33
N PHE A 145 -0.46 -2.30 -3.19
CA PHE A 145 -0.50 -1.60 -1.91
C PHE A 145 -1.71 -0.67 -1.83
N GLU A 146 -2.04 -0.29 -0.61
CA GLU A 146 -3.07 0.70 -0.32
C GLU A 146 -2.47 1.95 0.31
N THR A 147 -3.05 3.08 -0.06
CA THR A 147 -2.81 4.35 0.62
C THR A 147 -4.11 4.92 1.10
N SER A 148 -4.08 5.52 2.28
CA SER A 148 -5.28 6.03 2.93
C SER A 148 -5.10 7.50 3.30
N GLY A 149 -6.18 8.26 3.12
CA GLY A 149 -6.35 9.61 3.58
C GLY A 149 -7.37 9.69 4.72
N PRO A 150 -7.80 10.89 5.12
CA PRO A 150 -8.74 11.08 6.23
C PRO A 150 -10.12 10.43 6.07
N THR A 151 -10.58 10.22 4.84
CA THR A 151 -11.95 9.73 4.54
C THR A 151 -11.97 8.77 3.35
N TRP A 152 -10.82 8.26 2.91
CA TRP A 152 -10.72 7.48 1.67
C TRP A 152 -9.53 6.54 1.73
N THR A 153 -9.70 5.33 1.17
CA THR A 153 -8.62 4.38 0.91
C THR A 153 -8.62 3.98 -0.56
N ASP A 154 -7.44 3.98 -1.18
CA ASP A 154 -7.24 3.61 -2.59
C ASP A 154 -6.20 2.50 -2.73
N THR A 155 -6.46 1.57 -3.65
CA THR A 155 -5.58 0.45 -3.99
C THR A 155 -4.82 0.75 -5.29
N TYR A 156 -3.52 0.42 -5.29
CA TYR A 156 -2.61 0.70 -6.41
C TYR A 156 -1.78 -0.52 -6.78
N TYR A 157 -1.47 -0.63 -8.07
CA TYR A 157 -0.50 -1.56 -8.62
C TYR A 157 0.74 -0.81 -9.10
N ALA A 158 1.91 -1.20 -8.61
CA ALA A 158 3.18 -0.65 -9.05
C ALA A 158 4.06 -1.68 -9.77
N LYS A 159 4.81 -1.21 -10.75
CA LYS A 159 5.81 -1.98 -11.48
C LYS A 159 7.08 -1.16 -11.64
N LEU A 160 8.23 -1.75 -11.31
CA LEU A 160 9.55 -1.16 -11.52
C LEU A 160 10.20 -1.78 -12.76
N GLU A 161 10.49 -0.96 -13.77
CA GLU A 161 11.19 -1.40 -14.98
C GLU A 161 12.28 -0.40 -15.36
N LYS A 162 13.54 -0.86 -15.38
CA LYS A 162 14.71 -0.06 -15.80
C LYS A 162 14.84 1.28 -15.06
N GLY A 163 14.60 1.27 -13.75
CA GLY A 163 14.67 2.48 -12.90
C GLY A 163 13.46 3.42 -13.03
N ILE A 164 12.39 2.98 -13.69
CA ILE A 164 11.13 3.73 -13.76
C ILE A 164 10.09 2.98 -12.92
N LEU A 165 9.59 3.64 -11.87
CA LEU A 165 8.45 3.15 -11.11
C LEU A 165 7.18 3.68 -11.76
N GLN A 166 6.37 2.77 -12.29
CA GLN A 166 5.02 3.04 -12.77
C GLN A 166 4.01 2.62 -11.68
N ILE A 167 3.02 3.47 -11.41
CA ILE A 167 1.95 3.24 -10.44
C ILE A 167 0.61 3.43 -11.14
N ASN A 168 -0.28 2.45 -11.03
CA ASN A 168 -1.59 2.43 -11.65
C ASN A 168 -2.66 2.36 -10.55
N TRP A 169 -3.61 3.29 -10.56
CA TRP A 169 -4.78 3.24 -9.68
C TRP A 169 -5.71 2.08 -10.08
N LEU A 170 -6.15 1.29 -9.11
CA LEU A 170 -7.05 0.16 -9.33
C LEU A 170 -8.48 0.43 -8.85
N GLY A 171 -8.66 1.24 -7.79
CA GLY A 171 -9.95 1.48 -7.19
C GLY A 171 -9.81 2.10 -5.80
N GLY A 172 -10.94 2.50 -5.21
CA GLY A 172 -10.97 2.99 -3.84
C GLY A 172 -12.35 2.99 -3.23
N ILE A 173 -12.38 3.13 -1.91
CA ILE A 173 -13.57 3.01 -1.07
C ILE A 173 -13.66 4.25 -0.17
N ILE A 174 -14.89 4.75 0.02
CA ILE A 174 -15.23 5.75 1.05
C ILE A 174 -15.48 4.99 2.35
N GLU A 175 -14.78 5.38 3.42
CA GLU A 175 -15.02 4.86 4.77
C GLU A 175 -16.33 5.36 5.40
#